data_AF-A0A852TFP8-F1
#
_entry.id   AF-A0A852TFP8-F1
#
_cell.length_a   1.000
_cell.length_b   1.000
_cell.length_c   1.000
_cell.angle_alpha   90.00
_cell.angle_beta   90.00
_cell.angle_gamma   90.00
#
_symmetry.space_group_name_H-M   'P 1'
#
loop_
_entity.id
_entity.type
_entity.pdbx_description
1 polymer ?
#
loop_
_entity_poly.entity_id
_entity_poly.type
_entity_poly.pdbx_seq_one_letter_code
_entity_poly.pdbx_strand_id
1 'polypeptide(L)'
;MIDNRHLKEFEHEMDDSLQGISDTSILLNFQQAIASLYPHLIPISAFAYDSWDDIVMPLFYEMVYNTFSFKYGIDIDWNETHTYMFTLRCYKGIHHIECTPKHHTFKALVNCEWIEMDKNDLDEKVIVFKSFGDGKHFLTGGLDIEEAYNVRFNLVEIDIVSTLTGYPSKTSVFIHKDDLDFEFVAETYDKDIQS
;
A
#
# COMPACT_ATOMS: atom_id res chain seq x y z
N MET A 1 15.56 -38.57 -15.11
CA MET A 1 15.76 -37.11 -15.04
C MET A 1 14.43 -36.51 -15.42
N ILE A 2 13.61 -36.17 -14.42
CA ILE A 2 12.27 -35.62 -14.67
C ILE A 2 12.46 -34.14 -14.94
N ASP A 3 11.89 -33.72 -16.05
CA ASP A 3 11.92 -32.38 -16.62
C ASP A 3 10.77 -31.57 -16.00
N ASN A 4 11.10 -30.58 -15.17
CA ASN A 4 10.13 -29.72 -14.48
C ASN A 4 9.80 -28.43 -15.28
N ARG A 5 9.88 -28.46 -16.62
CA ARG A 5 9.58 -27.31 -17.51
C ARG A 5 8.07 -27.03 -17.73
N HIS A 6 7.23 -27.38 -16.77
CA HIS A 6 5.89 -26.81 -16.69
C HIS A 6 5.83 -26.01 -15.40
N LEU A 7 5.90 -24.69 -15.55
CA LEU A 7 5.39 -23.74 -14.57
C LEU A 7 4.06 -24.31 -14.07
N LYS A 8 4.00 -24.65 -12.78
CA LYS A 8 2.71 -24.76 -12.13
C LYS A 8 2.18 -23.34 -12.13
N GLU A 9 1.26 -23.04 -13.04
CA GLU A 9 0.25 -22.03 -12.79
C GLU A 9 -0.39 -22.46 -11.47
N PHE A 10 0.03 -21.84 -10.37
CA PHE A 10 -0.57 -22.10 -9.07
C PHE A 10 -1.90 -21.35 -9.10
N GLU A 11 -2.96 -22.00 -9.57
CA GLU A 11 -4.30 -21.55 -9.23
C GLU A 11 -4.40 -21.62 -7.69
N HIS A 12 -4.36 -20.45 -7.04
CA HIS A 12 -4.59 -20.36 -5.61
C HIS A 12 -6.04 -20.81 -5.35
N GLU A 13 -6.23 -21.99 -4.76
CA GLU A 13 -7.55 -22.37 -4.24
C GLU A 13 -7.97 -21.30 -3.22
N MET A 14 -9.18 -20.76 -3.38
CA MET A 14 -9.70 -19.75 -2.47
C MET A 14 -9.71 -20.29 -1.04
N ASP A 15 -9.10 -19.56 -0.11
CA ASP A 15 -9.19 -19.88 1.30
C ASP A 15 -10.50 -19.33 1.87
N ASP A 16 -11.44 -20.23 2.16
CA ASP A 16 -12.75 -19.90 2.75
C ASP A 16 -12.63 -19.09 4.05
N SER A 17 -11.52 -19.25 4.80
CA SER A 17 -11.29 -18.50 6.05
C SER A 17 -11.03 -17.00 5.83
N LEU A 18 -10.56 -16.62 4.63
CA LEU A 18 -10.28 -15.23 4.26
C LEU A 18 -11.52 -14.49 3.76
N GLN A 19 -12.60 -15.18 3.39
CA GLN A 19 -13.82 -14.56 2.84
C GLN A 19 -14.52 -13.62 3.84
N GLY A 20 -14.37 -13.88 5.14
CA GLY A 20 -14.91 -13.04 6.21
C GLY A 20 -14.06 -11.82 6.56
N ILE A 21 -12.86 -11.70 5.99
CA ILE A 21 -11.89 -10.65 6.33
C ILE A 21 -11.96 -9.56 5.25
N SER A 22 -12.23 -8.31 5.63
CA SER A 22 -12.22 -7.19 4.68
C SER A 22 -10.78 -6.84 4.25
N ASP A 23 -10.63 -6.26 3.05
CA ASP A 23 -9.33 -5.80 2.56
C ASP A 23 -8.74 -4.72 3.46
N THR A 24 -9.61 -3.88 4.00
CA THR A 24 -9.27 -2.95 5.07
C THR A 24 -8.65 -3.64 6.28
N SER A 25 -9.19 -4.77 6.72
CA SER A 25 -8.62 -5.51 7.85
C SER A 25 -7.25 -6.11 7.52
N ILE A 26 -7.05 -6.58 6.28
CA ILE A 26 -5.76 -7.09 5.80
C ILE A 26 -4.69 -5.99 5.83
N LEU A 27 -5.00 -4.81 5.32
CA LEU A 27 -4.09 -3.66 5.33
C LEU A 27 -3.81 -3.14 6.74
N LEU A 28 -4.83 -3.06 7.60
CA LEU A 28 -4.63 -2.66 9.00
C LEU A 28 -3.83 -3.69 9.79
N ASN A 29 -3.91 -4.98 9.44
CA ASN A 29 -3.05 -6.02 10.02
C ASN A 29 -1.58 -5.80 9.62
N PHE A 30 -1.30 -5.52 8.35
CA PHE A 30 0.04 -5.15 7.91
C PHE A 30 0.56 -3.87 8.61
N GLN A 31 -0.28 -2.84 8.74
CA GLN A 31 0.03 -1.61 9.47
C GLN A 31 0.47 -1.89 10.92
N GLN A 32 -0.27 -2.75 11.62
CA GLN A 32 0.07 -3.13 13.00
C GLN A 32 1.40 -3.90 13.06
N ALA A 33 1.66 -4.79 12.09
CA ALA A 33 2.91 -5.52 12.02
C ALA A 33 4.11 -4.59 11.82
N ILE A 34 4.05 -3.66 10.87
CA ILE A 34 5.17 -2.72 10.64
C ILE A 34 5.36 -1.74 11.80
N ALA A 35 4.28 -1.32 12.47
CA ALA A 35 4.37 -0.49 13.66
C ALA A 35 5.03 -1.23 14.83
N SER A 36 4.78 -2.53 14.97
CA SER A 36 5.44 -3.36 15.98
C SER A 36 6.90 -3.65 15.62
N LEU A 37 7.23 -3.74 14.34
CA LEU A 37 8.58 -4.07 13.85
C LEU A 37 9.52 -2.86 13.89
N TYR A 38 9.01 -1.66 13.58
CA TYR A 38 9.81 -0.44 13.41
C TYR A 38 10.79 -0.13 14.55
N PRO A 39 10.42 -0.21 15.85
CA PRO A 39 11.33 0.09 16.96
C PRO A 39 12.53 -0.87 17.04
N HIS A 40 12.45 -2.04 16.40
CA HIS A 40 13.53 -3.03 16.35
C HIS A 40 14.43 -2.88 15.12
N LEU A 41 14.00 -2.12 14.11
CA LEU A 41 14.79 -1.85 12.92
C LEU A 41 15.69 -0.60 13.07
N ILE A 42 15.26 0.38 13.86
CA ILE A 42 16.03 1.59 14.20
C ILE A 42 17.37 1.29 14.91
N PRO A 43 17.47 0.35 15.88
CA PRO A 43 18.72 0.10 16.62
C PRO A 43 19.78 -0.68 15.83
N ILE A 44 19.38 -1.37 14.76
CA ILE A 44 20.26 -2.26 13.99
C ILE A 44 21.17 -1.46 13.05
N SER A 45 20.77 -0.24 12.67
CA SER A 45 21.52 0.55 11.69
C SER A 45 21.54 2.03 12.03
N ALA A 46 22.76 2.57 12.15
CA ALA A 46 23.00 4.00 12.18
C ALA A 46 22.60 4.64 10.83
N PHE A 47 21.31 4.94 10.66
CA PHE A 47 20.78 5.74 9.55
C PHE A 47 20.85 5.11 8.14
N ALA A 48 20.79 3.78 7.98
CA ALA A 48 20.66 3.19 6.64
C ALA A 48 19.19 3.05 6.23
N TYR A 49 18.80 3.82 5.21
CA TYR A 49 17.50 3.79 4.50
C TYR A 49 17.18 2.38 3.98
N ASP A 50 18.20 1.68 3.48
CA ASP A 50 18.04 0.44 2.71
C ASP A 50 17.43 -0.72 3.52
N SER A 51 17.77 -0.86 4.80
CA SER A 51 17.30 -2.04 5.58
C SER A 51 15.81 -2.00 5.94
N TRP A 52 15.21 -0.81 6.03
CA TRP A 52 13.76 -0.71 6.23
C TRP A 52 13.03 -1.15 4.96
N ASP A 53 13.43 -0.60 3.82
CA ASP A 53 12.84 -0.93 2.52
C ASP A 53 13.02 -2.41 2.17
N ASP A 54 14.22 -2.95 2.37
CA ASP A 54 14.58 -4.37 2.13
C ASP A 54 13.72 -5.36 2.94
N ILE A 55 13.15 -4.93 4.06
CA ILE A 55 12.32 -5.76 4.93
C ILE A 55 10.84 -5.52 4.68
N VAL A 56 10.43 -4.25 4.60
CA VAL A 56 9.02 -3.87 4.60
C VAL A 56 8.37 -4.07 3.23
N MET A 57 9.09 -3.85 2.13
CA MET A 57 8.53 -4.10 0.80
C MET A 57 8.20 -5.59 0.61
N PRO A 58 9.11 -6.56 0.89
CA PRO A 58 8.76 -7.97 0.82
C PRO A 58 7.63 -8.37 1.77
N LEU A 59 7.65 -7.82 2.98
CA LEU A 59 6.61 -8.09 3.98
C LEU A 59 5.23 -7.60 3.51
N PHE A 60 5.17 -6.44 2.83
CA PHE A 60 3.93 -5.93 2.26
C PHE A 60 3.33 -6.90 1.26
N TYR A 61 4.11 -7.35 0.27
CA TYR A 61 3.63 -8.32 -0.71
C TYR A 61 3.13 -9.60 -0.06
N GLU A 62 3.88 -10.18 0.88
CA GLU A 62 3.49 -11.42 1.56
C GLU A 62 2.23 -11.25 2.43
N MET A 63 2.15 -10.18 3.22
CA MET A 63 1.02 -9.96 4.13
C MET A 63 -0.23 -9.43 3.44
N VAL A 64 -0.08 -8.82 2.26
CA VAL A 64 -1.16 -8.12 1.56
C VAL A 64 -1.50 -8.80 0.25
N TYR A 65 -0.62 -8.73 -0.75
CA TYR A 65 -0.93 -9.26 -2.08
C TYR A 65 -1.07 -10.77 -2.09
N ASN A 66 -0.15 -11.51 -1.46
CA ASN A 66 -0.27 -12.96 -1.37
C ASN A 66 -1.54 -13.37 -0.61
N THR A 67 -1.92 -12.60 0.42
CA THR A 67 -3.21 -12.80 1.11
C THR A 67 -4.40 -12.53 0.18
N PHE A 68 -4.34 -11.50 -0.68
CA PHE A 68 -5.34 -11.26 -1.72
C PHE A 68 -5.39 -12.38 -2.76
N SER A 69 -4.25 -12.97 -3.16
CA SER A 69 -4.21 -14.12 -4.06
C SER A 69 -5.05 -15.27 -3.53
N PHE A 70 -4.83 -15.66 -2.27
CA PHE A 70 -5.62 -16.72 -1.62
C PHE A 70 -7.06 -16.30 -1.33
N LYS A 71 -7.31 -15.02 -1.02
CA LYS A 71 -8.67 -14.54 -0.76
C LYS A 71 -9.53 -14.55 -2.02
N TYR A 72 -8.98 -14.13 -3.15
CA TYR A 72 -9.72 -13.93 -4.39
C TYR A 72 -9.53 -15.06 -5.41
N GLY A 73 -8.64 -16.01 -5.14
CA GLY A 73 -8.36 -17.13 -6.04
C GLY A 73 -7.71 -16.66 -7.35
N ILE A 74 -6.88 -15.63 -7.28
CA ILE A 74 -6.16 -15.06 -8.41
C ILE A 74 -4.66 -15.21 -8.19
N ASP A 75 -3.91 -15.45 -9.26
CA ASP A 75 -2.45 -15.40 -9.21
C ASP A 75 -2.02 -13.93 -9.27
N ILE A 76 -1.16 -13.50 -8.36
CA ILE A 76 -0.69 -12.10 -8.28
C ILE A 76 0.83 -12.12 -8.24
N ASP A 77 1.45 -11.80 -9.37
CA ASP A 77 2.90 -11.72 -9.46
C ASP A 77 3.43 -10.40 -8.86
N TRP A 78 4.58 -10.48 -8.19
CA TRP A 78 5.25 -9.31 -7.61
C TRP A 78 5.39 -8.14 -8.59
N ASN A 79 5.77 -8.44 -9.83
CA ASN A 79 6.04 -7.42 -10.86
C ASN A 79 4.76 -6.81 -11.46
N GLU A 80 3.59 -7.31 -11.07
CA GLU A 80 2.29 -6.88 -11.56
C GLU A 80 1.51 -6.09 -10.51
N THR A 81 2.18 -5.74 -9.40
CA THR A 81 1.59 -5.05 -8.25
C THR A 81 2.19 -3.66 -8.02
N HIS A 82 1.43 -2.81 -7.34
CA HIS A 82 1.95 -1.59 -6.77
C HIS A 82 2.96 -1.89 -5.65
N THR A 83 4.16 -1.32 -5.79
CA THR A 83 5.23 -1.49 -4.81
C THR A 83 5.06 -0.51 -3.66
N TYR A 84 5.05 -1.03 -2.42
CA TYR A 84 4.98 -0.24 -1.20
C TYR A 84 5.95 0.95 -1.19
N MET A 85 5.49 2.14 -0.78
CA MET A 85 6.26 3.41 -0.76
C MET A 85 6.64 3.99 -2.13
N PHE A 86 6.36 3.34 -3.25
CA PHE A 86 6.63 3.87 -4.58
C PHE A 86 5.39 4.48 -5.21
N THR A 87 5.55 5.65 -5.86
CA THR A 87 4.55 6.16 -6.79
C THR A 87 4.80 5.53 -8.15
N LEU A 88 3.80 4.85 -8.70
CA LEU A 88 3.90 4.35 -10.07
C LEU A 88 3.68 5.46 -11.09
N ARG A 89 4.27 5.28 -12.27
CA ARG A 89 3.99 6.14 -13.42
C ARG A 89 2.54 6.00 -13.84
N CYS A 90 2.03 4.78 -13.92
CA CYS A 90 0.67 4.48 -14.33
C CYS A 90 0.12 3.31 -13.51
N TYR A 91 -1.08 3.47 -12.95
CA TYR A 91 -1.74 2.42 -12.17
C TYR A 91 -2.65 1.51 -13.01
N LYS A 92 -2.90 1.85 -14.29
CA LYS A 92 -3.67 0.98 -15.19
C LYS A 92 -2.91 -0.29 -15.54
N GLY A 93 -3.61 -1.42 -15.51
CA GLY A 93 -2.98 -2.70 -15.81
C GLY A 93 -1.93 -3.10 -14.77
N ILE A 94 -2.06 -2.64 -13.52
CA ILE A 94 -1.29 -3.12 -12.36
C ILE A 94 -2.24 -3.29 -11.18
N HIS A 95 -2.11 -4.40 -10.47
CA HIS A 95 -2.81 -4.65 -9.23
C HIS A 95 -2.49 -3.57 -8.19
N HIS A 96 -3.51 -2.91 -7.68
CA HIS A 96 -3.34 -1.83 -6.72
C HIS A 96 -4.46 -1.85 -5.68
N ILE A 97 -4.35 -0.94 -4.72
CA ILE A 97 -5.32 -0.81 -3.64
C ILE A 97 -5.91 0.59 -3.74
N GLU A 98 -7.21 0.67 -3.92
CA GLU A 98 -7.95 1.92 -3.85
C GLU A 98 -8.36 2.23 -2.41
N CYS A 99 -8.40 3.51 -2.09
CA CYS A 99 -8.80 4.06 -0.81
C CYS A 99 -10.09 4.88 -0.98
N THR A 100 -11.16 4.48 -0.33
CA THR A 100 -12.41 5.24 -0.32
C THR A 100 -12.55 6.01 1.00
N PRO A 101 -12.68 7.34 0.99
CA PRO A 101 -12.95 8.08 2.23
C PRO A 101 -14.30 7.68 2.83
N LYS A 102 -14.39 7.52 4.15
CA LYS A 102 -15.65 7.17 4.84
C LYS A 102 -16.64 8.33 4.89
N HIS A 103 -16.14 9.55 4.90
CA HIS A 103 -16.92 10.78 5.04
C HIS A 103 -16.91 11.61 3.74
N HIS A 104 -17.96 12.41 3.53
CA HIS A 104 -18.07 13.24 2.32
C HIS A 104 -16.97 14.30 2.23
N THR A 105 -16.67 14.92 3.36
CA THR A 105 -15.45 15.71 3.54
C THR A 105 -14.49 14.96 4.45
N PHE A 106 -13.20 15.12 4.23
CA PHE A 106 -12.15 14.47 5.01
C PHE A 106 -10.91 15.36 5.08
N LYS A 107 -10.10 15.15 6.12
CA LYS A 107 -8.85 15.91 6.29
C LYS A 107 -7.71 15.20 5.57
N ALA A 108 -6.98 15.96 4.78
CA ALA A 108 -5.77 15.51 4.12
C ALA A 108 -4.61 16.43 4.48
N LEU A 109 -3.45 15.86 4.76
CA LEU A 109 -2.20 16.58 4.94
C LEU A 109 -1.50 16.64 3.58
N VAL A 110 -1.27 17.86 3.10
CA VAL A 110 -0.62 18.16 1.82
C VAL A 110 0.40 19.25 2.08
N ASN A 111 1.65 19.08 1.64
CA ASN A 111 2.72 20.07 1.84
C ASN A 111 2.83 20.55 3.31
N CYS A 112 2.73 19.62 4.27
CA CYS A 112 2.74 19.87 5.71
C CYS A 112 1.55 20.69 6.26
N GLU A 113 0.50 20.92 5.47
CA GLU A 113 -0.71 21.61 5.90
C GLU A 113 -1.94 20.69 5.85
N TRP A 114 -2.75 20.72 6.90
CA TRP A 114 -4.03 20.01 6.94
C TRP A 114 -5.09 20.82 6.21
N ILE A 115 -5.59 20.28 5.11
CA ILE A 115 -6.68 20.83 4.31
C ILE A 115 -7.92 19.94 4.44
N GLU A 116 -9.09 20.54 4.32
CA GLU A 116 -10.34 19.81 4.13
C GLU A 116 -10.54 19.56 2.63
N MET A 117 -10.78 18.30 2.27
CA MET A 117 -11.08 17.87 0.90
C MET A 117 -12.51 17.38 0.83
N ASP A 118 -13.17 17.64 -0.31
CA ASP A 118 -14.50 17.13 -0.61
C ASP A 118 -14.39 15.98 -1.62
N LYS A 119 -15.19 14.92 -1.44
CA LYS A 119 -15.24 13.80 -2.39
C LYS A 119 -15.58 14.24 -3.81
N ASN A 120 -16.35 15.31 -3.99
CA ASN A 120 -16.70 15.83 -5.31
C ASN A 120 -15.47 16.41 -6.05
N ASP A 121 -14.41 16.80 -5.34
CA ASP A 121 -13.15 17.26 -5.95
C ASP A 121 -12.34 16.09 -6.58
N LEU A 122 -12.74 14.86 -6.29
CA LEU A 122 -12.19 13.62 -6.83
C LEU A 122 -12.96 13.13 -8.07
N ASP A 123 -13.77 13.98 -8.71
CA ASP A 123 -14.43 13.61 -9.96
C ASP A 123 -13.42 13.13 -11.01
N GLU A 124 -13.74 12.01 -11.67
CA GLU A 124 -12.87 11.26 -12.59
C GLU A 124 -11.49 10.88 -12.00
N LYS A 125 -11.39 10.77 -10.68
CA LYS A 125 -10.17 10.36 -9.97
C LYS A 125 -10.45 9.28 -8.93
N VAL A 126 -9.42 8.51 -8.64
CA VAL A 126 -9.38 7.56 -7.52
C VAL A 126 -8.21 7.90 -6.61
N ILE A 127 -8.33 7.51 -5.36
CA ILE A 127 -7.25 7.61 -4.37
C ILE A 127 -6.63 6.23 -4.30
N VAL A 128 -5.34 6.12 -4.58
CA VAL A 128 -4.61 4.86 -4.56
C VAL A 128 -3.68 4.84 -3.37
N PHE A 129 -3.71 3.76 -2.60
CA PHE A 129 -2.80 3.51 -1.49
C PHE A 129 -1.36 3.47 -1.98
N LYS A 130 -0.47 4.14 -1.24
CA LYS A 130 0.98 4.09 -1.50
C LYS A 130 1.76 3.48 -0.33
N SER A 131 1.52 3.99 0.87
CA SER A 131 2.21 3.50 2.07
C SER A 131 1.46 3.90 3.33
N PHE A 132 1.81 3.28 4.46
CA PHE A 132 1.52 3.86 5.76
C PHE A 132 2.68 4.73 6.23
N GLY A 133 2.36 5.84 6.89
CA GLY A 133 3.32 6.80 7.43
C GLY A 133 2.76 7.57 8.63
N ASP A 134 3.49 8.59 9.07
CA ASP A 134 3.08 9.45 10.20
C ASP A 134 2.99 10.95 9.84
N GLY A 135 3.29 11.31 8.58
CA GLY A 135 3.21 12.67 8.05
C GLY A 135 4.22 13.65 8.65
N LYS A 136 5.18 13.19 9.44
CA LYS A 136 6.18 14.03 10.12
C LYS A 136 7.59 13.53 9.92
N HIS A 137 7.79 12.22 10.04
CA HIS A 137 9.07 11.59 9.96
C HIS A 137 9.17 10.95 8.57
N PHE A 138 10.07 11.49 7.74
CA PHE A 138 10.71 10.64 6.75
C PHE A 138 11.36 9.52 7.55
N LEU A 139 10.94 8.27 7.33
CA LEU A 139 11.17 7.09 8.20
C LEU A 139 12.66 6.73 8.44
N THR A 140 13.57 7.62 8.08
CA THR A 140 14.97 7.34 7.79
C THR A 140 15.94 8.36 8.39
N GLY A 141 15.53 9.11 9.43
CA GLY A 141 16.51 9.89 10.18
C GLY A 141 15.99 10.66 11.38
N GLY A 142 16.80 10.68 12.44
CA GLY A 142 16.70 11.66 13.53
C GLY A 142 15.82 11.27 14.71
N LEU A 143 15.21 10.09 14.68
CA LEU A 143 14.43 9.56 15.81
C LEU A 143 15.35 8.82 16.78
N ASP A 144 15.22 9.11 18.07
CA ASP A 144 15.77 8.23 19.09
C ASP A 144 14.91 6.95 19.26
N ILE A 145 15.40 6.00 20.06
CA ILE A 145 14.72 4.72 20.27
C ILE A 145 13.34 4.94 20.91
N GLU A 146 13.20 5.87 21.85
CA GLU A 146 11.93 6.13 22.54
C GLU A 146 10.90 6.73 21.59
N GLU A 147 11.33 7.63 20.71
CA GLU A 147 10.50 8.21 19.65
C GLU A 147 10.09 7.15 18.61
N ALA A 148 10.98 6.22 18.27
CA ALA A 148 10.64 5.09 17.41
C ALA A 148 9.52 4.22 17.99
N TYR A 149 9.51 3.98 19.31
CA TYR A 149 8.43 3.29 20.01
C TYR A 149 7.10 4.06 20.01
N ASN A 150 7.07 5.33 19.60
CA ASN A 150 5.86 6.13 19.47
C ASN A 150 5.33 6.22 18.03
N VAL A 151 6.08 5.73 17.04
CA VAL A 151 5.59 5.67 15.66
C VAL A 151 4.48 4.63 15.56
N ARG A 152 3.35 5.04 14.98
CA ARG A 152 2.13 4.23 14.87
C ARG A 152 1.64 4.04 13.44
N PHE A 153 2.24 4.71 12.46
CA PHE A 153 1.84 4.60 11.05
C PHE A 153 0.34 4.86 10.84
N ASN A 154 -0.20 5.89 11.51
CA ASN A 154 -1.63 6.21 11.52
C ASN A 154 -2.12 6.96 10.27
N LEU A 155 -1.20 7.45 9.44
CA LEU A 155 -1.54 8.09 8.18
C LEU A 155 -1.30 7.13 7.02
N VAL A 156 -2.08 7.30 5.97
CA VAL A 156 -1.95 6.62 4.69
C VAL A 156 -1.45 7.63 3.69
N GLU A 157 -0.26 7.41 3.14
CA GLU A 157 0.19 8.11 1.95
C GLU A 157 -0.59 7.58 0.75
N ILE A 158 -1.13 8.48 -0.06
CA ILE A 158 -1.90 8.16 -1.24
C ILE A 158 -1.42 8.96 -2.46
N ASP A 159 -1.72 8.40 -3.62
CA ASP A 159 -1.68 9.11 -4.90
C ASP A 159 -3.11 9.34 -5.40
N ILE A 160 -3.41 10.54 -5.88
CA ILE A 160 -4.68 10.85 -6.55
C ILE A 160 -4.48 10.63 -8.05
N VAL A 161 -5.14 9.61 -8.58
CA VAL A 161 -4.91 9.09 -9.94
C VAL A 161 -6.12 9.38 -10.82
N SER A 162 -5.88 9.80 -12.07
CA SER A 162 -6.96 9.97 -13.04
C SER A 162 -7.47 8.61 -13.52
N THR A 163 -8.78 8.36 -13.43
CA THR A 163 -9.38 7.10 -13.93
C THR A 163 -9.29 6.99 -15.46
N LEU A 164 -9.30 8.12 -16.16
CA LEU A 164 -9.18 8.18 -17.62
C LEU A 164 -7.80 7.70 -18.09
N THR A 165 -6.74 8.10 -17.41
CA THR A 165 -5.37 7.91 -17.92
C THR A 165 -4.50 6.98 -17.09
N GLY A 166 -4.85 6.73 -15.82
CA GLY A 166 -4.04 5.95 -14.88
C GLY A 166 -2.84 6.70 -14.28
N TYR A 167 -2.59 7.94 -14.71
CA TYR A 167 -1.46 8.72 -14.21
C TYR A 167 -1.79 9.43 -12.88
N PRO A 168 -0.83 9.51 -11.93
CA PRO A 168 -0.95 10.34 -10.75
C PRO A 168 -1.08 11.82 -11.13
N SER A 169 -2.12 12.47 -10.63
CA SER A 169 -2.36 13.91 -10.74
C SER A 169 -1.82 14.68 -9.52
N LYS A 170 -1.75 14.01 -8.36
CA LYS A 170 -1.21 14.54 -7.11
C LYS A 170 -0.67 13.39 -6.28
N THR A 171 0.47 13.60 -5.64
CA THR A 171 1.17 12.60 -4.82
C THR A 171 1.49 13.19 -3.45
N SER A 172 2.03 12.39 -2.54
CA SER A 172 2.45 12.82 -1.20
C SER A 172 1.31 13.46 -0.40
N VAL A 173 0.09 12.93 -0.57
CA VAL A 173 -1.09 13.30 0.20
C VAL A 173 -1.25 12.28 1.31
N PHE A 174 -1.51 12.74 2.54
CA PHE A 174 -1.70 11.85 3.68
C PHE A 174 -3.10 11.99 4.26
N ILE A 175 -3.77 10.87 4.51
CA ILE A 175 -5.10 10.84 5.13
C ILE A 175 -5.02 9.93 6.36
N HIS A 176 -5.80 10.21 7.41
CA HIS A 176 -5.81 9.32 8.57
C HIS A 176 -6.40 7.96 8.19
N LYS A 177 -5.75 6.85 8.57
CA LYS A 177 -6.18 5.49 8.18
C LYS A 177 -7.62 5.17 8.60
N ASP A 178 -8.06 5.73 9.73
CA ASP A 178 -9.42 5.48 10.23
C ASP A 178 -10.50 6.17 9.39
N ASP A 179 -10.12 7.14 8.56
CA ASP A 179 -11.03 7.86 7.64
C ASP A 179 -11.14 7.18 6.27
N LEU A 180 -10.44 6.06 6.05
CA LEU A 180 -10.41 5.33 4.79
C LEU A 180 -10.92 3.90 4.96
N ASP A 181 -11.62 3.44 3.92
CA ASP A 181 -11.77 2.02 3.61
C ASP A 181 -10.84 1.69 2.44
N PHE A 182 -10.32 0.48 2.43
CA PHE A 182 -9.41 -0.03 1.40
C PHE A 182 -10.06 -1.18 0.64
N GLU A 183 -9.83 -1.19 -0.67
CA GLU A 183 -10.32 -2.19 -1.60
C GLU A 183 -9.21 -2.60 -2.56
N PHE A 184 -9.01 -3.91 -2.71
CA PHE A 184 -8.08 -4.44 -3.69
C PHE A 184 -8.70 -4.39 -5.09
N VAL A 185 -7.96 -3.82 -6.05
CA VAL A 185 -8.35 -3.75 -7.45
C VAL A 185 -7.50 -4.73 -8.26
N ALA A 186 -8.15 -5.80 -8.71
CA ALA A 186 -7.56 -6.76 -9.63
C ALA A 186 -7.53 -6.18 -11.05
N GLU A 187 -6.34 -6.05 -11.62
CA GLU A 187 -6.12 -5.59 -13.00
C GLU A 187 -5.56 -6.74 -13.84
N THR A 188 -5.63 -6.61 -15.16
CA THR A 188 -4.85 -7.50 -16.06
C THR A 188 -3.56 -6.81 -16.42
N TYR A 189 -2.41 -7.44 -16.11
CA TYR A 189 -1.12 -6.81 -16.35
C TYR A 189 -0.89 -6.47 -17.83
N ASP A 190 -0.58 -5.20 -18.10
CA ASP A 190 -0.31 -4.69 -19.45
C ASP A 190 1.09 -4.09 -19.52
N LYS A 191 2.02 -4.88 -20.07
CA LYS A 191 3.41 -4.49 -20.22
C LYS A 191 3.61 -3.30 -21.17
N ASP A 192 2.75 -3.10 -22.16
CA ASP A 192 2.88 -1.99 -23.11
C ASP A 192 2.54 -0.66 -22.43
N ILE A 193 1.54 -0.67 -21.52
CA ILE A 193 1.18 0.50 -20.69
C ILE A 193 2.27 0.81 -19.66
N GLN A 194 2.92 -0.22 -19.12
CA GLN A 194 3.91 -0.09 -18.05
C GLN A 194 5.34 0.24 -18.54
N SER A 195 5.56 0.28 -19.86
CA SER A 195 6.87 0.53 -20.50
C SER A 195 7.25 2.00 -20.76
#